data_AF-A0A813W2E3-F1
#
_entry.id   AF-A0A813W2E3-F1
#
_cell.length_a   1.000
_cell.length_b   1.000
_cell.length_c   1.000
_cell.angle_alpha   90.00
_cell.angle_beta   90.00
_cell.angle_gamma   90.00
#
_symmetry.space_group_name_H-M   'P 1'
#
loop_
_entity.id
_entity.type
_entity.pdbx_description
1 polymer ?
#
loop_
_entity_poly.entity_id
_entity_poly.type
_entity_poly.pdbx_seq_one_letter_code
_entity_poly.pdbx_strand_id
1 'polypeptide(L)'
;MLSADRAEPERASEQPRICIEQENFVLDNDVDLANIRAEYDTIVAFSVTKWVHLNFGDQGLKRFFKRIYKTLFPGGRLILEPQPWSSYRLKRRMTKDITEIYNRIEFKPTEFVSYLLSAEVGFETCTTIAIPNNMHKGFQRSVFLFIKPSNNLDN
;
A
#
# COMPACT_ATOMS: atom_id res chain seq x y z
N MET A 1 53.48 -29.50 -17.22
CA MET A 1 52.08 -29.20 -17.57
C MET A 1 51.26 -29.36 -16.29
N LEU A 2 51.20 -28.30 -15.48
CA LEU A 2 50.43 -28.26 -14.23
C LEU A 2 49.23 -27.34 -14.52
N SER A 3 48.07 -27.94 -14.72
CA SER A 3 46.82 -27.21 -14.89
C SER A 3 46.43 -26.61 -13.54
N ALA A 4 46.37 -25.29 -13.47
CA ALA A 4 45.82 -24.59 -12.32
C ALA A 4 44.30 -24.81 -12.33
N ASP A 5 43.79 -25.52 -11.32
CA ASP A 5 42.37 -25.54 -10.99
C ASP A 5 41.92 -24.10 -10.67
N ARG A 6 41.18 -23.51 -11.61
CA ARG A 6 40.45 -22.27 -11.34
C ARG A 6 39.29 -22.64 -10.42
N ALA A 7 39.40 -22.26 -9.15
CA ALA A 7 38.26 -22.27 -8.24
C ALA A 7 37.11 -21.48 -8.87
N GLU A 8 35.95 -22.12 -9.03
CA GLU A 8 34.72 -21.46 -9.45
C GLU A 8 34.32 -20.41 -8.40
N PRO A 9 33.86 -19.22 -8.80
CA PRO A 9 33.40 -18.22 -7.84
C PRO A 9 32.17 -18.76 -7.09
N GLU A 10 32.24 -18.68 -5.77
CA GLU A 10 31.15 -19.00 -4.85
C GLU A 10 29.89 -18.23 -5.30
N ARG A 11 28.88 -18.96 -5.81
CA ARG A 11 27.59 -18.36 -6.19
C ARG A 11 27.01 -17.72 -4.93
N ALA A 12 27.01 -16.40 -4.88
CA ALA A 12 26.17 -15.65 -3.96
C ALA A 12 24.77 -16.27 -4.01
N SER A 13 24.25 -16.71 -2.85
CA SER A 13 22.94 -17.35 -2.75
C SER A 13 21.90 -16.44 -3.41
N GLU A 14 21.43 -16.80 -4.60
CA GLU A 14 20.41 -16.03 -5.31
C GLU A 14 19.16 -16.00 -4.44
N GLN A 15 18.88 -14.84 -3.84
CA GLN A 15 17.61 -14.63 -3.15
C GLN A 15 16.49 -14.83 -4.17
N PRO A 16 15.40 -15.53 -3.80
CA PRO A 16 14.28 -15.73 -4.70
C PRO A 16 13.71 -14.37 -5.11
N ARG A 17 13.48 -14.19 -6.42
CA ARG A 17 12.92 -12.94 -6.97
C ARG A 17 11.48 -12.68 -6.55
N ILE A 18 10.81 -13.70 -6.00
CA ILE A 18 9.42 -13.64 -5.54
C ILE A 18 9.35 -14.39 -4.21
N CYS A 19 8.86 -13.70 -3.18
CA CYS A 19 8.51 -14.28 -1.88
C CYS A 19 7.02 -14.06 -1.63
N ILE A 20 6.36 -15.03 -0.98
CA ILE A 20 4.96 -14.91 -0.55
C ILE A 20 4.94 -15.11 0.96
N GLU A 21 4.39 -14.13 1.66
CA GLU A 21 4.28 -14.12 3.11
C GLU A 21 2.82 -13.94 3.53
N GLN A 22 2.45 -14.59 4.64
CA GLN A 22 1.12 -14.45 5.23
C GLN A 22 1.20 -13.49 6.42
N GLU A 23 0.60 -12.32 6.28
CA GLU A 23 0.54 -11.30 7.33
C GLU A 23 -0.76 -10.49 7.25
N ASN A 24 -1.23 -9.96 8.38
CA ASN A 24 -2.13 -8.82 8.37
C ASN A 24 -1.32 -7.53 8.29
N PHE A 25 -1.36 -6.85 7.15
CA PHE A 25 -0.60 -5.61 6.97
C PHE A 25 -1.08 -4.45 7.89
N VAL A 26 -2.31 -4.51 8.41
CA VAL A 26 -2.84 -3.50 9.33
C VAL A 26 -2.32 -3.78 10.74
N LEU A 27 -1.49 -2.87 11.26
CA LEU A 27 -0.98 -2.94 12.63
C LEU A 27 -2.10 -2.74 13.66
N ASP A 28 -1.93 -3.31 14.86
CA ASP A 28 -2.95 -3.29 15.91
C ASP A 28 -3.04 -1.97 16.67
N ASN A 29 -1.96 -1.17 16.71
CA ASN A 29 -1.91 0.15 17.34
C ASN A 29 -0.97 1.11 16.58
N ASP A 30 -1.05 2.41 16.91
CA ASP A 30 -0.23 3.45 16.26
C ASP A 30 1.23 3.43 16.74
N VAL A 31 1.50 2.89 17.93
CA VAL A 31 2.85 2.86 18.50
C VAL A 31 3.77 1.97 17.66
N ASP A 32 3.23 0.88 17.10
CA ASP A 32 3.97 -0.03 16.23
C ASP A 32 4.46 0.62 14.93
N LEU A 33 3.86 1.74 14.49
CA LEU A 33 4.34 2.51 13.33
C LEU A 33 5.75 3.10 13.56
N ALA A 34 6.17 3.29 14.80
CA ALA A 34 7.51 3.80 15.11
C ALA A 34 8.62 2.80 14.70
N ASN A 35 8.29 1.51 14.66
CA ASN A 35 9.24 0.43 14.41
C ASN A 35 9.35 0.03 12.93
N ILE A 36 8.45 0.55 12.07
CA ILE A 36 8.46 0.26 10.63
C ILE A 36 9.67 0.93 9.96
N ARG A 37 10.42 0.13 9.20
CA ARG A 37 11.60 0.56 8.44
C ARG A 37 11.28 0.57 6.94
N ALA A 38 12.08 1.33 6.20
CA ALA A 38 11.99 1.35 4.74
C ALA A 38 12.61 0.08 4.17
N GLU A 39 11.87 -0.57 3.27
CA GLU A 39 12.23 -1.88 2.69
C GLU A 39 11.93 -1.95 1.19
N TYR A 40 11.02 -1.12 0.66
CA TYR A 40 10.55 -1.23 -0.72
C TYR A 40 10.69 0.10 -1.50
N ASP A 41 11.07 0.00 -2.78
CA ASP A 41 11.02 1.13 -3.72
C ASP A 41 9.60 1.40 -4.21
N THR A 42 8.78 0.35 -4.32
CA THR A 42 7.42 0.43 -4.83
C THR A 42 6.50 -0.51 -4.06
N ILE A 43 5.35 0.01 -3.65
CA ILE A 43 4.26 -0.77 -3.05
C ILE A 43 3.03 -0.65 -3.94
N VAL A 44 2.39 -1.78 -4.20
CA VAL A 44 1.16 -1.85 -4.99
C VAL A 44 0.01 -2.23 -4.06
N ALA A 45 -1.03 -1.40 -4.04
CA ALA A 45 -2.24 -1.60 -3.24
C ALA A 45 -3.47 -1.61 -4.14
N PHE A 46 -3.64 -2.69 -4.89
CA PHE A 46 -4.77 -2.86 -5.80
C PHE A 46 -5.95 -3.53 -5.14
N SER A 47 -7.10 -2.87 -5.14
CA SER A 47 -8.34 -3.49 -4.68
C SER A 47 -8.34 -3.99 -3.23
N VAL A 48 -7.51 -3.42 -2.36
CA VAL A 48 -7.42 -3.83 -0.95
C VAL A 48 -8.08 -2.84 0.01
N THR A 49 -8.15 -1.55 -0.34
CA THR A 49 -8.55 -0.50 0.61
C THR A 49 -9.93 -0.72 1.19
N LYS A 50 -10.92 -1.12 0.39
CA LYS A 50 -12.26 -1.46 0.91
C LYS A 50 -12.24 -2.55 1.98
N TRP A 51 -11.43 -3.58 1.78
CA TRP A 51 -11.40 -4.71 2.70
C TRP A 51 -10.70 -4.34 4.00
N VAL A 52 -9.60 -3.60 3.92
CA VAL A 52 -8.97 -3.00 5.10
C VAL A 52 -9.97 -2.13 5.85
N HIS A 53 -10.66 -1.26 5.12
CA HIS A 53 -11.56 -0.27 5.70
C HIS A 53 -12.81 -0.88 6.35
N LEU A 54 -13.40 -1.90 5.74
CA LEU A 54 -14.56 -2.61 6.30
C LEU A 54 -14.21 -3.49 7.52
N ASN A 55 -12.96 -3.94 7.66
CA ASN A 55 -12.53 -4.80 8.77
C ASN A 55 -11.89 -4.01 9.93
N PHE A 56 -11.27 -2.86 9.65
CA PHE A 56 -10.50 -2.11 10.65
C PHE A 56 -10.93 -0.64 10.80
N GLY A 57 -11.96 -0.22 10.07
CA GLY A 57 -12.48 1.15 10.11
C GLY A 57 -11.48 2.19 9.64
N ASP A 58 -11.81 3.46 9.90
CA ASP A 58 -11.02 4.60 9.45
C ASP A 58 -9.59 4.57 10.02
N GLN A 59 -9.44 4.26 11.31
CA GLN A 59 -8.14 4.21 11.96
C GLN A 59 -7.26 3.09 11.40
N GLY A 60 -7.84 1.91 11.14
CA GLY A 60 -7.13 0.82 10.49
C GLY A 60 -6.64 1.18 9.09
N LEU A 61 -7.48 1.82 8.28
CA LEU A 61 -7.09 2.26 6.94
C LEU A 61 -6.03 3.36 6.97
N LYS A 62 -6.13 4.31 7.91
CA LYS A 62 -5.11 5.35 8.10
C LYS A 62 -3.77 4.76 8.51
N ARG A 63 -3.75 3.79 9.42
CA ARG A 63 -2.53 3.04 9.79
C ARG A 63 -1.95 2.26 8.62
N PHE A 64 -2.79 1.61 7.83
CA PHE A 64 -2.38 0.92 6.61
C PHE A 64 -1.61 1.88 5.67
N PHE A 65 -2.14 3.08 5.42
CA PHE A 65 -1.47 4.08 4.61
C PHE A 65 -0.17 4.61 5.25
N LYS A 66 -0.15 4.87 6.56
CA LYS A 66 1.06 5.29 7.27
C LYS A 66 2.15 4.22 7.23
N ARG A 67 1.80 2.94 7.39
CA ARG A 67 2.73 1.81 7.25
C ARG A 67 3.31 1.77 5.85
N ILE A 68 2.47 1.85 4.80
CA ILE A 68 2.97 1.93 3.41
C ILE A 68 3.99 3.05 3.27
N TYR A 69 3.67 4.27 3.68
CA TYR A 69 4.57 5.41 3.56
C TYR A 69 5.90 5.20 4.27
N LYS A 70 5.88 4.63 5.49
CA LYS A 70 7.10 4.31 6.26
C LYS A 70 7.93 3.19 5.65
N THR A 71 7.28 2.21 5.03
CA THR A 71 7.93 1.07 4.40
C THR A 71 8.57 1.43 3.04
N LEU A 72 8.16 2.54 2.42
CA LEU A 72 8.79 3.03 1.20
C LEU A 72 10.13 3.73 1.50
N PHE A 73 11.13 3.49 0.66
CA PHE A 73 12.34 4.33 0.61
C PHE A 73 12.00 5.78 0.22
N PRO A 74 12.85 6.77 0.57
CA PRO A 74 12.76 8.11 -0.02
C PRO A 74 12.73 8.02 -1.57
N GLY A 75 11.88 8.79 -2.23
CA GLY A 75 11.63 8.66 -3.68
C GLY A 75 10.78 7.45 -4.07
N GLY A 76 10.32 6.66 -3.10
CA GLY A 76 9.51 5.45 -3.31
C GLY A 76 8.10 5.76 -3.81
N ARG A 77 7.45 4.74 -4.38
CA ARG A 77 6.19 4.86 -5.11
C ARG A 77 5.08 4.00 -4.49
N LEU A 78 3.93 4.60 -4.25
CA LEU A 78 2.70 3.85 -3.99
C LEU A 78 1.83 3.86 -5.25
N ILE A 79 1.47 2.68 -5.74
CA ILE A 79 0.46 2.54 -6.79
C ILE A 79 -0.84 2.04 -6.15
N LEU A 80 -1.85 2.91 -6.13
CA LEU A 80 -3.10 2.69 -5.40
C LEU A 80 -4.28 2.60 -6.36
N GLU A 81 -5.08 1.53 -6.25
CA GLU A 81 -6.36 1.40 -6.95
C GLU A 81 -7.48 1.23 -5.91
N PRO A 82 -8.06 2.33 -5.39
CA PRO A 82 -9.07 2.25 -4.36
C PRO A 82 -10.44 1.88 -4.96
N GLN A 83 -11.21 1.08 -4.23
CA GLN A 83 -12.62 0.86 -4.61
C GLN A 83 -13.49 2.10 -4.34
N PRO A 84 -14.50 2.36 -5.20
CA PRO A 84 -15.48 3.41 -4.94
C PRO A 84 -16.42 3.03 -3.79
N TRP A 85 -16.91 4.04 -3.08
CA TRP A 85 -17.85 3.88 -1.94
C TRP A 85 -19.11 3.08 -2.31
N SER A 86 -19.60 3.21 -3.53
CA SER A 86 -20.75 2.43 -4.04
C SER A 86 -20.57 0.91 -3.89
N SER A 87 -19.34 0.42 -4.01
CA SER A 87 -19.02 -1.01 -3.86
C SER A 87 -18.98 -1.49 -2.40
N TYR A 88 -18.83 -0.58 -1.43
CA TYR A 88 -18.88 -0.90 0.00
C TYR A 88 -20.30 -1.31 0.39
N ARG A 89 -21.30 -0.59 -0.16
CA ARG A 89 -22.72 -0.87 0.07
C ARG A 89 -23.07 -2.33 -0.23
N LEU A 90 -22.47 -2.94 -1.25
CA LEU A 90 -22.73 -4.32 -1.64
C LEU A 90 -22.17 -5.36 -0.64
N LYS A 91 -21.19 -4.97 0.18
CA LYS A 91 -20.48 -5.86 1.11
C LYS A 91 -20.70 -5.51 2.58
N ARG A 92 -21.39 -4.40 2.88
CA ARG A 92 -21.62 -3.90 4.24
C ARG A 92 -22.36 -4.83 5.20
N ARG A 93 -23.04 -5.88 4.71
CA ARG A 93 -23.84 -6.82 5.53
C ARG A 93 -23.23 -8.23 5.60
N MET A 94 -21.94 -8.38 5.30
CA MET A 94 -21.29 -9.69 5.32
C MET A 94 -21.22 -10.28 6.74
N THR A 95 -20.94 -9.44 7.75
CA THR A 95 -20.94 -9.81 9.16
C THR A 95 -21.56 -8.67 9.99
N LYS A 96 -21.88 -8.95 11.26
CA LYS A 96 -22.34 -7.91 12.20
C LYS A 96 -21.27 -6.83 12.40
N ASP A 97 -20.03 -7.24 12.63
CA ASP A 97 -18.90 -6.33 12.84
C ASP A 97 -18.66 -5.41 11.62
N ILE A 98 -18.68 -5.96 10.39
CA ILE A 98 -18.56 -5.18 9.16
C ILE A 98 -19.72 -4.17 9.04
N THR A 99 -20.92 -4.55 9.46
CA THR A 99 -22.08 -3.65 9.43
C THR A 99 -21.88 -2.49 10.39
N GLU A 100 -21.40 -2.76 11.60
CA GLU A 100 -21.12 -1.74 12.61
C GLU A 100 -20.00 -0.81 12.18
N ILE A 101 -18.89 -1.35 11.67
CA ILE A 101 -17.78 -0.57 11.13
C ILE A 101 -18.25 0.30 9.97
N TYR A 102 -18.97 -0.27 9.00
CA TYR A 102 -19.48 0.47 7.85
C TYR A 102 -20.31 1.71 8.25
N ASN A 103 -21.13 1.59 9.30
CA ASN A 103 -21.96 2.68 9.79
C ASN A 103 -21.15 3.79 10.50
N ARG A 104 -19.92 3.49 10.97
CA ARG A 104 -19.01 4.43 11.63
C ARG A 104 -17.97 5.03 10.69
N ILE A 105 -17.82 4.51 9.47
CA ILE A 105 -16.87 5.06 8.50
C ILE A 105 -17.27 6.50 8.15
N GLU A 106 -16.35 7.43 8.37
CA GLU A 106 -16.47 8.83 7.96
C GLU A 106 -15.52 9.13 6.82
N PHE A 107 -14.27 8.64 6.90
CA PHE A 107 -13.21 8.83 5.91
C PHE A 107 -13.49 8.10 4.59
N LYS A 108 -14.02 8.77 3.57
CA LYS A 108 -14.44 8.14 2.31
C LYS A 108 -13.31 8.04 1.27
N PRO A 109 -13.43 7.14 0.26
CA PRO A 109 -12.46 7.05 -0.84
C PRO A 109 -12.16 8.35 -1.58
N THR A 110 -13.10 9.29 -1.61
CA THR A 110 -12.91 10.63 -2.20
C THR A 110 -11.89 11.49 -1.45
N GLU A 111 -11.62 11.18 -0.18
CA GLU A 111 -10.69 11.89 0.70
C GLU A 111 -9.31 11.21 0.76
N PHE A 112 -9.13 10.04 0.14
CA PHE A 112 -7.86 9.30 0.25
C PHE A 112 -6.69 10.07 -0.35
N VAL A 113 -6.89 10.72 -1.49
CA VAL A 113 -5.84 11.49 -2.16
C VAL A 113 -5.39 12.66 -1.29
N SER A 114 -6.34 13.46 -0.77
CA SER A 114 -6.00 14.60 0.11
C SER A 114 -5.35 14.15 1.41
N TYR A 115 -5.80 13.03 1.99
CA TYR A 115 -5.19 12.46 3.18
C TYR A 115 -3.75 11.99 2.95
N LEU A 116 -3.49 11.26 1.86
CA LEU A 116 -2.17 10.75 1.53
C LEU A 116 -1.17 11.88 1.22
N LEU A 117 -1.63 12.98 0.65
CA LEU A 117 -0.83 14.19 0.40
C LEU A 117 -0.72 15.12 1.62
N SER A 118 -1.46 14.86 2.69
CA SER A 118 -1.40 15.69 3.89
C SER A 118 -0.12 15.44 4.67
N ALA A 119 0.24 16.38 5.56
CA ALA A 119 1.34 16.22 6.51
C ALA A 119 1.16 15.02 7.46
N GLU A 120 -0.05 14.45 7.58
CA GLU A 120 -0.28 13.25 8.39
C GLU A 120 0.34 11.98 7.78
N VAL A 121 0.49 11.93 6.45
CA VAL A 121 1.14 10.81 5.75
C VAL A 121 2.43 11.26 5.07
N GLY A 122 2.37 12.29 4.23
CA GLY A 122 3.56 12.95 3.68
C GLY A 122 3.96 12.60 2.24
N PHE A 123 3.08 12.02 1.41
CA PHE A 123 3.38 11.91 -0.02
C PHE A 123 3.43 13.31 -0.68
N GLU A 124 4.35 13.50 -1.61
CA GLU A 124 4.60 14.79 -2.26
C GLU A 124 3.62 15.05 -3.41
N THR A 125 3.43 14.05 -4.26
CA THR A 125 2.64 14.17 -5.48
C THR A 125 1.70 12.99 -5.66
N CYS A 126 0.61 13.22 -6.40
CA CYS A 126 -0.33 12.20 -6.83
C CYS A 126 -0.71 12.45 -8.29
N THR A 127 -0.62 11.43 -9.13
CA THR A 127 -1.11 11.47 -10.51
C THR A 127 -2.00 10.27 -10.81
N THR A 128 -2.97 10.44 -11.73
CA THR A 128 -3.73 9.29 -12.25
C THR A 128 -2.96 8.70 -13.41
N ILE A 129 -2.53 7.45 -13.31
CA ILE A 129 -1.69 6.78 -14.33
C ILE A 129 -2.49 5.86 -15.25
N ALA A 130 -3.66 5.41 -14.81
CA ALA A 130 -4.54 4.60 -15.64
C ALA A 130 -6.00 4.70 -15.19
N ILE A 131 -6.90 4.52 -16.14
CA ILE A 131 -8.30 4.13 -15.91
C ILE A 131 -8.50 2.92 -16.81
N PRO A 132 -8.32 1.69 -16.30
CA PRO A 132 -8.39 0.49 -17.14
C PRO A 132 -9.74 0.39 -17.83
N ASN A 133 -9.73 0.20 -19.14
CA ASN A 133 -10.95 -0.07 -19.89
C ASN A 133 -11.35 -1.53 -19.66
N ASN A 134 -12.16 -1.77 -18.64
CA ASN A 134 -12.69 -3.09 -18.32
C ASN A 134 -14.13 -3.22 -18.84
N MET A 135 -14.51 -4.41 -19.33
CA MET A 135 -15.90 -4.69 -19.76
C MET A 135 -16.92 -4.46 -18.63
N HIS A 136 -16.50 -4.66 -17.39
CA HIS A 136 -17.33 -4.41 -16.22
C HIS A 136 -17.01 -3.04 -15.61
N LYS A 137 -17.99 -2.12 -15.64
CA LYS A 137 -17.87 -0.75 -15.10
C LYS A 137 -17.37 -0.69 -13.64
N GLY A 138 -17.65 -1.72 -12.83
CA GLY A 138 -17.17 -1.80 -11.44
C GLY A 138 -15.64 -1.95 -11.29
N PHE A 139 -14.94 -2.32 -12.37
CA PHE A 139 -13.48 -2.46 -12.42
C PHE A 139 -12.80 -1.34 -13.23
N GLN A 140 -13.56 -0.37 -13.74
CA GLN A 140 -13.02 0.84 -14.36
C GLN A 140 -12.67 1.86 -13.27
N ARG A 141 -11.61 1.59 -12.51
CA ARG A 141 -11.17 2.42 -11.38
C ARG A 141 -9.89 3.15 -11.71
N SER A 142 -9.78 4.38 -11.25
CA SER A 142 -8.54 5.14 -11.34
C SER A 142 -7.43 4.46 -10.56
N VAL A 143 -6.27 4.33 -11.22
CA VAL A 143 -5.02 3.93 -10.61
C VAL A 143 -4.20 5.19 -10.37
N PHE A 144 -3.86 5.42 -9.12
CA PHE A 144 -3.09 6.57 -8.67
C PHE A 144 -1.65 6.17 -8.41
N LEU A 145 -0.72 7.05 -8.79
CA LEU A 145 0.68 6.99 -8.42
C LEU A 145 0.97 8.10 -7.42
N PHE A 146 1.41 7.73 -6.22
CA PHE A 146 1.93 8.64 -5.21
C PHE A 146 3.45 8.52 -5.13
N ILE A 147 4.14 9.65 -4.98
CA ILE A 147 5.60 9.71 -4.85
C ILE A 147 5.93 10.24 -3.46
N LYS A 148 6.74 9.48 -2.72
CA LYS A 148 7.33 9.91 -1.45
C LYS A 148 8.50 10.85 -1.74
N PRO A 149 8.67 11.97 -1.02
CA PRO A 149 9.80 12.86 -1.22
C PRO A 149 11.13 12.11 -1.22
N SER A 150 12.01 12.46 -2.16
CA SER A 150 13.42 12.11 -2.06
C SER A 150 14.02 12.99 -0.97
N ASN A 151 14.53 12.42 0.11
CA ASN A 151 15.34 13.20 1.04
C ASN A 151 16.63 13.56 0.29
N ASN A 152 16.71 14.75 -0.30
CA ASN A 152 17.97 15.31 -0.75
C ASN A 152 18.78 15.66 0.50
N LEU A 153 19.53 14.69 1.01
CA LEU A 153 20.71 14.94 1.82
C LEU A 153 21.91 15.17 0.89
N ASP A 154 21.76 16.12 -0.03
CA ASP A 154 22.91 16.70 -0.73
C ASP A 154 23.35 17.91 0.11
N ASN A 155 24.20 17.64 1.11
CA ASN A 155 25.08 18.62 1.74
C ASN A 155 26.42 18.59 1.02
#